data_AF-A0A9C5ZJV7-F1
#
_entry.id   AF-A0A9C5ZJV7-F1
#
_cell.length_a   1.000
_cell.length_b   1.000
_cell.length_c   1.000
_cell.angle_alpha   90.00
_cell.angle_beta   90.00
_cell.angle_gamma   90.00
#
_symmetry.space_group_name_H-M   'P 1'
#
loop_
_entity.id
_entity.type
_entity.pdbx_description
1 polymer ?
#
loop_
_entity_poly.entity_id
_entity_poly.type
_entity_poly.pdbx_seq_one_letter_code
_entity_poly.pdbx_strand_id
1 'polypeptide(L)'
;MNSNITIERKRVDCNALPKGWQREEVLRKSGISAGKVDVYYYSRALRSDASLVPPIRQTASIFKQPVTVVRNHENNKVKHDTKHGAQEKPKQLFWEKRLERMRACHASGEELDDIVLPKNLKALGPNVHEQTVMQSLATALHVLNTPVTGQTATKSEFQKNAPAFINPDQPLMQAILVSDDDIRRQEDRVNIARRKLQEALKV
;
A
#
# COMPACT_ATOMS: atom_id res chain seq x y z
N MET A 1 38.57 -43.94 16.54
CA MET A 1 38.98 -42.68 15.88
C MET A 1 37.77 -41.77 15.88
N ASN A 2 37.70 -40.82 16.82
CA ASN A 2 36.53 -39.97 17.01
C ASN A 2 36.66 -38.73 16.13
N SER A 3 35.95 -38.71 15.01
CA SER A 3 35.86 -37.57 14.10
C SER A 3 35.04 -36.47 14.78
N ASN A 4 35.71 -35.52 15.44
CA ASN A 4 35.09 -34.28 15.89
C ASN A 4 34.72 -33.44 14.66
N ILE A 5 33.51 -33.64 14.12
CA ILE A 5 32.94 -32.78 13.09
C ILE A 5 32.45 -31.51 13.77
N THR A 6 33.31 -30.51 13.85
CA THR A 6 32.93 -29.16 14.26
C THR A 6 32.25 -28.49 13.08
N ILE A 7 30.92 -28.57 12.98
CA ILE A 7 30.16 -27.76 12.01
C ILE A 7 30.31 -26.31 12.46
N GLU A 8 31.19 -25.57 11.80
CA GLU A 8 31.32 -24.12 11.97
C GLU A 8 29.96 -23.47 11.73
N ARG A 9 29.51 -22.61 12.67
CA ARG A 9 28.33 -21.77 12.48
C ARG A 9 28.63 -20.73 11.41
N LYS A 10 28.48 -21.10 10.15
CA LYS A 10 28.68 -20.21 9.02
C LYS A 10 27.32 -19.93 8.39
N ARG A 11 26.92 -18.66 8.42
CA ARG A 11 25.77 -18.19 7.65
C ARG A 11 26.15 -18.20 6.18
N VAL A 12 25.34 -18.86 5.36
CA VAL A 12 25.59 -19.01 3.92
C VAL A 12 24.48 -18.30 3.15
N ASP A 13 24.83 -17.58 2.10
CA ASP A 13 23.82 -16.94 1.25
C ASP A 13 22.96 -18.00 0.54
N CYS A 14 21.64 -17.79 0.54
CA CYS A 14 20.67 -18.72 -0.01
C CYS A 14 20.24 -18.29 -1.41
N ASN A 15 20.90 -18.82 -2.43
CA ASN A 15 20.67 -18.47 -3.84
C ASN A 15 19.28 -18.88 -4.37
N ALA A 16 18.59 -19.79 -3.69
CA ALA A 16 17.21 -20.18 -4.02
C ALA A 16 16.16 -19.17 -3.53
N LEU A 17 16.55 -18.24 -2.65
CA LEU A 17 15.71 -17.18 -2.13
C LEU A 17 16.14 -15.83 -2.71
N PRO A 18 15.32 -14.76 -2.58
CA PRO A 18 15.69 -13.44 -3.05
C PRO A 18 17.06 -12.99 -2.54
N LYS A 19 17.73 -12.14 -3.32
CA LYS A 19 19.08 -11.66 -2.99
C LYS A 19 19.12 -11.06 -1.57
N GLY A 20 20.06 -11.53 -0.75
CA GLY A 20 20.24 -11.07 0.63
C GLY A 20 19.69 -12.00 1.71
N TRP A 21 19.04 -13.10 1.34
CA TRP A 21 18.68 -14.17 2.28
C TRP A 21 19.88 -15.07 2.61
N GLN A 22 19.99 -15.46 3.89
CA GLN A 22 21.04 -16.33 4.41
C GLN A 22 20.41 -17.52 5.12
N ARG A 23 21.02 -18.71 4.98
CA ARG A 23 20.67 -19.93 5.68
C ARG A 23 21.74 -20.26 6.72
N GLU A 24 21.31 -20.71 7.89
CA GLU A 24 22.17 -21.25 8.94
C GLU A 24 21.64 -22.61 9.37
N GLU A 25 22.52 -23.58 9.48
CA GLU A 25 22.20 -24.91 9.98
C GLU A 25 22.87 -25.14 11.32
N VAL A 26 22.08 -25.50 12.33
CA VAL A 26 22.55 -25.66 13.70
C VAL A 26 22.31 -27.08 14.15
N LEU A 27 23.41 -27.80 14.40
CA LEU A 27 23.34 -29.13 14.99
C LEU A 27 22.99 -29.05 16.48
N ARG A 28 21.96 -29.77 16.89
CA ARG A 28 21.58 -29.92 18.29
C ARG A 28 22.61 -30.76 19.02
N LYS A 29 23.25 -30.20 20.05
CA LYS A 29 24.37 -30.84 20.78
C LYS A 29 23.94 -31.69 21.97
N SER A 30 22.69 -31.56 22.44
CA SER A 30 22.20 -32.23 23.65
C SER A 30 20.69 -32.49 23.61
N GLY A 31 20.19 -33.31 24.54
CA GLY A 31 18.77 -33.67 24.67
C GLY A 31 18.34 -34.83 23.77
N ILE A 32 17.05 -35.17 23.81
CA ILE A 32 16.44 -36.31 23.08
C ILE A 32 16.60 -36.17 21.56
N SER A 33 16.76 -34.95 21.06
CA SER A 33 16.98 -34.64 19.65
C SER A 33 18.43 -34.32 19.31
N ALA A 34 19.40 -34.68 20.16
CA ALA A 34 20.82 -34.50 19.87
C ALA A 34 21.19 -35.17 18.53
N GLY A 35 21.98 -34.49 17.71
CA GLY A 35 22.34 -34.94 16.36
C GLY A 35 21.36 -34.52 15.26
N LYS A 36 20.17 -33.99 15.58
CA LYS A 36 19.29 -33.36 14.58
C LYS A 36 19.75 -31.94 14.24
N VAL A 37 19.43 -31.48 13.04
CA VAL A 37 19.79 -30.15 12.53
C VAL A 37 18.55 -29.26 12.47
N ASP A 38 18.65 -28.05 13.01
CA ASP A 38 17.69 -26.98 12.81
C ASP A 38 18.16 -26.05 11.70
N VAL A 39 17.24 -25.66 10.81
CA VAL A 39 17.54 -24.76 9.68
C VAL A 39 16.87 -23.41 9.92
N TYR A 40 17.66 -22.34 9.93
CA TYR A 40 17.20 -20.95 10.10
C TYR A 40 17.47 -20.15 8.82
N TYR A 41 16.55 -19.24 8.50
CA TYR A 41 16.69 -18.31 7.37
C TYR A 41 16.63 -16.87 7.86
N TYR A 42 17.50 -16.01 7.33
CA TYR A 42 17.62 -14.60 7.72
C TYR A 42 17.60 -13.71 6.48
N SER A 43 16.76 -12.66 6.46
CA SER A 43 16.78 -11.65 5.41
C SER A 43 17.65 -10.44 5.82
N ARG A 44 18.50 -9.94 4.92
CA ARG A 44 19.23 -8.66 5.11
C ARG A 44 18.40 -7.42 4.76
N ALA A 45 17.19 -7.59 4.23
CA ALA A 45 16.31 -6.49 3.82
C ALA A 45 15.23 -6.22 4.88
N LEU A 46 15.09 -4.93 5.21
CA LEU A 46 14.19 -4.33 6.18
C LEU A 46 12.74 -4.84 6.09
N ARG A 47 12.12 -4.99 7.26
CA ARG A 47 10.72 -5.37 7.56
C ARG A 47 10.45 -6.86 7.66
N SER A 48 10.71 -7.41 8.85
CA SER A 48 9.93 -8.53 9.34
C SER A 48 8.51 -8.03 9.64
N ASP A 49 7.53 -8.44 8.85
CA ASP A 49 6.11 -8.43 9.26
C ASP A 49 5.82 -9.47 10.37
N ALA A 50 6.88 -10.05 10.95
CA ALA A 50 6.79 -10.84 12.17
C ALA A 50 6.66 -9.90 13.37
N SER A 51 5.51 -9.24 13.48
CA SER A 51 5.02 -8.83 14.80
C SER A 51 4.93 -10.09 15.65
N LEU A 52 5.91 -10.29 16.53
CA LEU A 52 5.84 -11.29 17.59
C LEU A 52 4.85 -10.89 18.69
N VAL A 53 4.13 -9.78 18.50
CA VAL A 53 3.04 -9.35 19.37
C VAL A 53 1.83 -10.23 19.04
N PRO A 54 1.40 -11.11 19.95
CA PRO A 54 0.21 -11.92 19.74
C PRO A 54 -1.01 -11.02 19.47
N PRO A 55 -1.96 -11.44 18.62
CA PRO A 55 -3.21 -10.72 18.43
C PRO A 55 -3.88 -10.40 19.77
N ILE A 56 -4.28 -9.15 19.96
CA ILE A 56 -4.99 -8.71 21.17
C ILE A 56 -6.35 -9.44 21.19
N ARG A 57 -6.69 -10.01 22.35
CA ARG A 57 -8.00 -10.68 22.54
C ARG A 57 -9.12 -9.71 22.22
N GLN A 58 -9.90 -10.01 21.18
CA GLN A 58 -11.19 -9.35 20.92
C GLN A 58 -12.31 -10.05 21.70
N THR A 59 -12.12 -10.26 23.00
CA THR A 59 -13.20 -10.75 23.86
C THR A 59 -14.06 -9.57 24.31
N ALA A 60 -15.38 -9.73 24.29
CA ALA A 60 -16.35 -8.70 24.67
C ALA A 60 -16.25 -8.21 26.14
N SER A 61 -15.38 -8.81 26.96
CA SER A 61 -15.22 -8.42 28.36
C SER A 61 -14.20 -7.30 28.52
N ILE A 62 -14.66 -6.15 28.99
CA ILE A 62 -13.85 -4.96 29.31
C ILE A 62 -13.17 -5.04 30.68
N PHE A 63 -13.56 -6.01 31.51
CA PHE A 63 -13.05 -6.16 32.86
C PHE A 63 -11.79 -7.03 32.85
N LYS A 64 -10.71 -6.49 33.41
CA LYS A 64 -9.42 -7.20 33.53
C LYS A 64 -9.59 -8.38 34.47
N GLN A 65 -9.70 -9.58 33.91
CA GLN A 65 -9.52 -10.81 34.69
C GLN A 65 -8.02 -11.10 34.82
N PRO A 66 -7.54 -11.53 35.99
CA PRO A 66 -6.13 -11.90 36.16
C PRO A 66 -5.81 -13.13 35.30
N VAL A 67 -4.72 -13.06 34.54
CA VAL A 67 -4.21 -14.17 33.73
C VAL A 67 -2.82 -14.55 34.22
N THR A 68 -2.59 -15.85 34.42
CA THR A 68 -1.28 -16.40 34.80
C THR A 68 -0.47 -16.70 33.55
N VAL A 69 0.69 -16.05 33.41
CA VAL A 69 1.63 -16.33 32.31
C VAL A 69 2.48 -17.55 32.70
N VAL A 70 2.29 -18.67 32.01
CA VAL A 70 3.15 -19.85 32.14
C VAL A 70 4.30 -19.75 31.12
N ARG A 71 5.54 -19.68 31.60
CA ARG A 71 6.75 -19.77 30.77
C ARG A 71 7.44 -21.10 31.02
N ASN A 72 7.58 -21.92 29.98
CA ASN A 72 8.24 -23.24 30.08
C ASN A 72 9.78 -23.15 30.09
N HIS A 73 10.37 -21.97 29.87
CA HIS A 73 11.82 -21.77 29.82
C HIS A 73 12.22 -20.46 30.51
N GLU A 74 12.87 -20.55 31.68
CA GLU A 74 13.23 -19.41 32.54
C GLU A 74 14.24 -18.43 31.90
N ASN A 75 15.08 -18.91 30.97
CA ASN A 75 16.14 -18.10 30.35
C ASN A 75 15.76 -17.45 29.00
N ASN A 76 14.52 -17.60 28.51
CA ASN A 76 14.12 -16.99 27.24
C ASN A 76 13.77 -15.50 27.42
N LYS A 77 14.80 -14.65 27.40
CA LYS A 77 14.64 -13.19 27.33
C LYS A 77 14.16 -12.80 25.94
N VAL A 78 12.84 -12.78 25.73
CA VAL A 78 12.24 -12.20 24.52
C VAL A 78 12.61 -10.71 24.50
N LYS A 79 13.57 -10.34 23.66
CA LYS A 79 14.02 -8.96 23.49
C LYS A 79 12.85 -8.17 22.90
N HIS A 80 12.14 -7.41 23.72
CA HIS A 80 10.95 -6.64 23.31
C HIS A 80 11.31 -5.36 22.53
N ASP A 81 12.53 -5.28 22.02
CA ASP A 81 13.13 -4.03 21.57
C ASP A 81 13.53 -4.11 20.10
N THR A 82 12.52 -4.38 19.28
CA THR A 82 12.40 -3.62 18.04
C THR A 82 11.35 -2.56 18.36
N LYS A 83 11.79 -1.38 18.83
CA LYS A 83 10.95 -0.19 18.75
C LYS A 83 10.57 -0.11 17.28
N HIS A 84 9.33 -0.45 16.99
CA HIS A 84 8.79 -0.33 15.66
C HIS A 84 8.90 1.17 15.40
N GLY A 85 9.85 1.60 14.56
CA GLY A 85 9.95 2.99 14.13
C GLY A 85 8.58 3.44 13.62
N ALA A 86 8.32 4.75 13.58
CA ALA A 86 7.02 5.33 13.24
C ALA A 86 6.24 4.45 12.25
N GLN A 87 5.28 3.69 12.77
CA GLN A 87 4.46 2.80 11.95
C GLN A 87 3.47 3.72 11.26
N GLU A 88 3.72 4.01 9.97
CA GLU A 88 2.73 4.66 9.14
C GLU A 88 1.45 3.82 9.20
N LYS A 89 0.31 4.47 9.46
CA LYS A 89 -0.97 3.77 9.46
C LYS A 89 -1.17 3.14 8.08
N PRO A 90 -1.62 1.88 7.99
CA PRO A 90 -1.88 1.27 6.71
C PRO A 90 -2.91 2.10 5.94
N LYS A 91 -2.54 2.52 4.72
CA LYS A 91 -3.45 3.22 3.81
C LYS A 91 -4.23 2.16 3.02
N GLN A 92 -5.54 2.32 2.94
CA GLN A 92 -6.36 1.46 2.10
C GLN A 92 -6.23 1.89 0.64
N LEU A 93 -5.63 1.04 -0.19
CA LEU A 93 -5.54 1.28 -1.64
C LEU A 93 -6.87 0.95 -2.32
N PHE A 94 -7.18 1.67 -3.40
CA PHE A 94 -8.37 1.47 -4.23
C PHE A 94 -9.70 1.56 -3.47
N TRP A 95 -9.75 2.34 -2.40
CA TRP A 95 -10.97 2.53 -1.61
C TRP A 95 -12.08 3.20 -2.44
N GLU A 96 -11.71 3.96 -3.48
CA GLU A 96 -12.62 4.59 -4.44
C GLU A 96 -13.49 3.56 -5.15
N LYS A 97 -12.99 2.32 -5.32
CA LYS A 97 -13.80 1.23 -5.89
C LYS A 97 -15.04 0.90 -5.06
N ARG A 98 -15.02 1.18 -3.76
CA ARG A 98 -16.21 1.00 -2.91
C ARG A 98 -17.33 1.97 -3.24
N LEU A 99 -17.01 3.07 -3.92
CA LEU A 99 -17.97 4.05 -4.41
C LEU A 99 -18.42 3.73 -5.84
N GLU A 100 -17.97 2.63 -6.44
CA GLU A 100 -18.47 2.18 -7.74
C GLU A 100 -19.98 1.95 -7.66
N ARG A 101 -20.68 2.34 -8.72
CA ARG A 101 -22.16 2.28 -8.84
C ARG A 101 -22.92 3.22 -7.91
N MET A 102 -22.24 4.01 -7.08
CA MET A 102 -22.89 5.14 -6.43
C MET A 102 -22.94 6.30 -7.41
N ARG A 103 -24.13 6.85 -7.63
CA ARG A 103 -24.34 8.01 -8.49
C ARG A 103 -24.95 9.15 -7.71
N ALA A 104 -24.61 10.37 -8.11
CA ALA A 104 -25.31 11.53 -7.62
C ALA A 104 -26.73 11.51 -8.18
N CYS A 105 -27.71 11.77 -7.33
CA CYS A 105 -29.11 11.86 -7.74
C CYS A 105 -29.72 13.17 -7.26
N HIS A 106 -30.71 13.65 -8.00
CA HIS A 106 -31.55 14.75 -7.56
C HIS A 106 -32.44 14.31 -6.39
N ALA A 107 -33.00 15.25 -5.63
CA ALA A 107 -33.94 14.95 -4.54
C ALA A 107 -35.19 14.18 -5.01
N SER A 108 -35.51 14.22 -6.32
CA SER A 108 -36.57 13.45 -6.96
C SER A 108 -36.20 11.98 -7.22
N GLY A 109 -34.94 11.58 -7.00
CA GLY A 109 -34.43 10.25 -7.30
C GLY A 109 -33.89 10.06 -8.72
N GLU A 110 -33.91 11.10 -9.56
CA GLU A 110 -33.31 11.07 -10.90
C GLU A 110 -31.78 11.02 -10.79
N GLU A 111 -31.16 10.00 -11.36
CA GLU A 111 -29.71 9.85 -11.40
C GLU A 111 -29.09 10.83 -12.40
N LEU A 112 -27.99 11.47 -12.01
CA LEU A 112 -27.17 12.25 -12.93
C LEU A 112 -26.35 11.32 -13.82
N ASP A 113 -26.16 11.74 -15.06
CA ASP A 113 -25.31 11.04 -16.02
C ASP A 113 -23.87 10.92 -15.54
N ASP A 114 -23.20 9.85 -15.98
CA ASP A 114 -21.78 9.66 -15.70
C ASP A 114 -20.96 10.77 -16.37
N ILE A 115 -19.92 11.21 -15.65
CA ILE A 115 -18.96 12.17 -16.18
C ILE A 115 -18.10 11.49 -17.24
N VAL A 116 -18.12 12.03 -18.45
CA VAL A 116 -17.22 11.63 -19.53
C VAL A 116 -15.88 12.33 -19.35
N LEU A 117 -14.81 11.55 -19.22
CA LEU A 117 -13.47 12.10 -19.07
C LEU A 117 -12.92 12.65 -20.39
N PRO A 118 -12.10 13.72 -20.34
CA PRO A 118 -11.39 14.18 -21.52
C PRO A 118 -10.35 13.13 -21.95
N LYS A 119 -10.09 13.01 -23.26
CA LYS A 119 -9.27 11.93 -23.85
C LYS A 119 -7.82 11.86 -23.32
N ASN A 120 -7.31 12.97 -22.81
CA ASN A 120 -5.98 13.04 -22.20
C ASN A 120 -5.93 12.42 -20.79
N LEU A 121 -7.08 12.25 -20.14
CA LEU A 121 -7.21 11.69 -18.81
C LEU A 121 -7.54 10.20 -18.92
N LYS A 122 -6.54 9.35 -18.67
CA LYS A 122 -6.64 7.90 -18.87
C LYS A 122 -6.60 7.18 -17.54
N ALA A 123 -7.54 6.26 -17.34
CA ALA A 123 -7.56 5.38 -16.19
C ALA A 123 -6.30 4.49 -16.13
N LEU A 124 -5.77 4.31 -14.92
CA LEU A 124 -4.63 3.45 -14.68
C LEU A 124 -4.87 2.53 -13.48
N GLY A 125 -4.71 1.24 -13.69
CA GLY A 125 -4.88 0.22 -12.66
C GLY A 125 -5.91 -0.86 -13.03
N PRO A 126 -6.00 -1.94 -12.25
CA PRO A 126 -6.90 -3.06 -12.51
C PRO A 126 -8.36 -2.65 -12.32
N ASN A 127 -9.17 -2.85 -13.36
CA ASN A 127 -10.60 -2.53 -13.38
C ASN A 127 -10.89 -1.06 -12.99
N VAL A 128 -10.00 -0.12 -13.28
CA VAL A 128 -10.23 1.30 -13.01
C VAL A 128 -10.96 1.90 -14.22
N HIS A 129 -12.14 2.48 -13.98
CA HIS A 129 -12.98 3.14 -14.98
C HIS A 129 -12.99 4.65 -14.77
N GLU A 130 -13.57 5.39 -15.72
CA GLU A 130 -13.63 6.86 -15.71
C GLU A 130 -14.23 7.43 -14.40
N GLN A 131 -15.29 6.81 -13.88
CA GLN A 131 -15.91 7.22 -12.64
C GLN A 131 -14.97 7.07 -11.42
N THR A 132 -14.23 5.95 -11.35
CA THR A 132 -13.26 5.69 -10.27
C THR A 132 -12.12 6.70 -10.33
N VAL A 133 -11.68 7.05 -11.54
CA VAL A 133 -10.66 8.08 -11.75
C VAL A 133 -11.16 9.43 -11.26
N MET A 134 -12.40 9.81 -11.57
CA MET A 134 -13.00 11.05 -11.09
C MET A 134 -13.06 11.10 -9.57
N GLN A 135 -13.48 10.02 -8.91
CA GLN A 135 -13.52 9.93 -7.46
C GLN A 135 -12.12 10.07 -6.84
N SER A 136 -11.12 9.40 -7.42
CA SER A 136 -9.73 9.46 -6.98
C SER A 136 -9.13 10.85 -7.18
N LEU A 137 -9.37 11.48 -8.33
CA LEU A 137 -8.91 12.83 -8.65
C LEU A 137 -9.57 13.88 -7.77
N ALA A 138 -10.89 13.82 -7.59
CA ALA A 138 -11.63 14.75 -6.73
C ALA A 138 -11.12 14.66 -5.29
N THR A 139 -10.87 13.45 -4.78
CA THR A 139 -10.31 13.27 -3.44
C THR A 139 -8.89 13.81 -3.35
N ALA A 140 -8.05 13.55 -4.36
CA ALA A 140 -6.69 14.07 -4.41
C ALA A 140 -6.68 15.60 -4.37
N LEU A 141 -7.52 16.26 -5.18
CA LEU A 141 -7.63 17.72 -5.22
C LEU A 141 -8.22 18.32 -3.94
N HIS A 142 -9.06 17.57 -3.22
CA HIS A 142 -9.71 18.06 -2.01
C HIS A 142 -8.86 17.87 -0.74
N VAL A 143 -8.19 16.71 -0.63
CA VAL A 143 -7.52 16.27 0.60
C VAL A 143 -6.01 16.49 0.55
N LEU A 144 -5.38 16.37 -0.62
CA LEU A 144 -3.93 16.47 -0.72
C LEU A 144 -3.51 17.92 -0.90
N ASN A 145 -2.50 18.31 -0.12
CA ASN A 145 -1.82 19.61 -0.24
C ASN A 145 -0.57 19.51 -1.15
N THR A 146 -0.49 18.48 -1.98
CA THR A 146 0.64 18.21 -2.88
C THR A 146 0.20 18.31 -4.33
N PRO A 147 1.12 18.62 -5.27
CA PRO A 147 0.80 18.63 -6.69
C PRO A 147 0.14 17.33 -7.14
N VAL A 148 -0.98 17.44 -7.86
CA VAL A 148 -1.72 16.30 -8.41
C VAL A 148 -1.34 16.16 -9.89
N THR A 149 -0.48 15.20 -10.19
CA THR A 149 0.06 14.96 -11.53
C THR A 149 -0.36 13.62 -12.11
N GLY A 150 -0.75 12.66 -11.27
CA GLY A 150 -1.13 11.29 -11.63
C GLY A 150 -0.01 10.28 -11.39
N GLN A 151 -0.26 9.02 -11.75
CA GLN A 151 0.69 7.92 -11.59
C GLN A 151 1.80 8.00 -12.64
N THR A 152 3.05 7.93 -12.18
CA THR A 152 4.24 7.92 -13.05
C THR A 152 4.55 6.55 -13.62
N ALA A 153 4.15 5.48 -12.92
CA ALA A 153 4.31 4.11 -13.40
C ALA A 153 3.46 3.86 -14.67
N THR A 154 3.97 2.98 -15.51
CA THR A 154 3.36 2.63 -16.80
C THR A 154 2.24 1.61 -16.62
N LYS A 155 1.34 1.54 -17.61
CA LYS A 155 0.28 0.52 -17.65
C LYS A 155 0.81 -0.93 -17.55
N SER A 156 1.98 -1.19 -18.13
CA SER A 156 2.63 -2.51 -18.07
C SER A 156 3.09 -2.88 -16.66
N GLU A 157 3.63 -1.92 -15.91
CA GLU A 157 4.06 -2.14 -14.52
C GLU A 157 2.86 -2.43 -13.62
N PHE A 158 1.77 -1.68 -13.77
CA PHE A 158 0.52 -1.95 -13.06
C PHE A 158 -0.06 -3.34 -13.36
N GLN A 159 0.07 -3.84 -14.60
CA GLN A 159 -0.36 -5.19 -14.96
C GLN A 159 0.48 -6.28 -14.30
N LYS A 160 1.78 -6.02 -14.07
CA LYS A 160 2.67 -6.97 -13.38
C LYS A 160 2.41 -7.01 -11.88
N ASN A 161 2.32 -5.84 -11.24
CA ASN A 161 2.11 -5.73 -9.80
C ASN A 161 1.57 -4.34 -9.39
N ALA A 162 0.26 -4.12 -9.57
CA ALA A 162 -0.37 -2.83 -9.22
C ALA A 162 -0.07 -2.34 -7.79
N PRO A 163 -0.15 -3.15 -6.72
CA PRO A 163 0.18 -2.70 -5.37
C PRO A 163 1.63 -2.26 -5.15
N ALA A 164 2.59 -2.78 -5.95
CA ALA A 164 3.99 -2.40 -5.82
C ALA A 164 4.34 -1.08 -6.53
N PHE A 165 3.58 -0.71 -7.56
CA PHE A 165 3.87 0.45 -8.42
C PHE A 165 2.89 1.61 -8.23
N ILE A 166 1.86 1.44 -7.41
CA ILE A 166 0.93 2.51 -7.06
C ILE A 166 1.56 3.51 -6.11
N ASN A 167 1.50 4.79 -6.48
CA ASN A 167 1.75 5.88 -5.56
C ASN A 167 0.44 6.24 -4.85
N PRO A 168 0.31 6.03 -3.53
CA PRO A 168 -0.92 6.33 -2.78
C PRO A 168 -1.21 7.83 -2.66
N ASP A 169 -0.23 8.69 -2.95
CA ASP A 169 -0.35 10.15 -2.87
C ASP A 169 -0.66 10.77 -4.24
N GLN A 170 -1.03 9.95 -5.25
CA GLN A 170 -1.47 10.39 -6.57
C GLN A 170 -2.74 9.63 -7.00
N PRO A 171 -3.62 10.24 -7.80
CA PRO A 171 -4.87 9.61 -8.23
C PRO A 171 -4.64 8.44 -9.19
N LEU A 172 -5.63 7.55 -9.36
CA LEU A 172 -5.58 6.33 -10.20
C LEU A 172 -5.66 6.60 -11.72
N MET A 173 -4.90 7.59 -12.20
CA MET A 173 -4.83 7.99 -13.60
C MET A 173 -3.39 8.07 -14.08
N GLN A 174 -3.19 7.90 -15.39
CA GLN A 174 -1.90 8.16 -16.00
C GLN A 174 -1.46 9.59 -15.74
N ALA A 175 -0.17 9.79 -15.46
CA ALA A 175 0.39 11.12 -15.33
C ALA A 175 0.05 12.00 -16.55
N ILE A 176 -0.40 13.24 -16.27
CA ILE A 176 -0.68 14.24 -17.29
C ILE A 176 0.40 15.30 -17.28
N LEU A 177 0.84 15.69 -18.47
CA LEU A 177 1.64 16.87 -18.69
C LEU A 177 0.75 17.94 -19.31
N VAL A 178 0.60 19.07 -18.62
CA VAL A 178 -0.17 20.22 -19.10
C VAL A 178 0.75 21.06 -19.98
N SER A 179 0.42 21.21 -21.26
CA SER A 179 1.17 22.02 -22.21
C SER A 179 0.67 23.47 -22.26
N ASP A 180 1.50 24.39 -22.78
CA ASP A 180 1.09 25.78 -23.01
C ASP A 180 -0.11 25.90 -23.97
N ASP A 181 -0.27 24.93 -24.88
CA ASP A 181 -1.44 24.86 -25.76
C ASP A 181 -2.72 24.45 -25.01
N ASP A 182 -2.61 23.62 -23.97
CA ASP A 182 -3.74 23.27 -23.12
C ASP A 182 -4.19 24.48 -22.29
N ILE A 183 -3.23 25.24 -21.77
CA ILE A 183 -3.49 26.47 -21.00
C ILE A 183 -4.20 27.50 -21.89
N ARG A 184 -3.63 27.82 -23.06
CA ARG A 184 -4.23 28.78 -24.00
C ARG A 184 -5.65 28.40 -24.40
N ARG A 185 -5.90 27.13 -24.75
CA ARG A 185 -7.25 26.64 -25.08
C ARG A 185 -8.23 26.81 -23.92
N GLN A 186 -7.78 26.60 -22.69
CA GLN A 186 -8.63 26.78 -21.52
C GLN A 186 -8.92 28.26 -21.24
N GLU A 187 -7.93 29.15 -21.40
CA GLU A 187 -8.10 30.60 -21.27
C GLU A 187 -9.09 31.15 -22.30
N ASP A 188 -9.00 30.71 -23.56
CA ASP A 188 -9.94 31.10 -24.62
C ASP A 188 -11.38 30.71 -24.28
N ARG A 189 -11.59 29.49 -23.77
CA ARG A 189 -12.92 29.03 -23.32
C ARG A 189 -13.48 29.90 -22.20
N VAL A 190 -12.65 30.25 -21.22
CA VAL A 190 -13.05 31.12 -20.11
C VAL A 190 -13.39 32.53 -20.61
N ASN A 191 -12.59 33.08 -21.51
CA ASN A 191 -12.85 34.40 -22.09
C ASN A 191 -14.15 34.45 -22.88
N ILE A 192 -14.46 33.42 -23.66
CA ILE A 192 -15.74 33.29 -24.37
C ILE A 192 -16.90 33.24 -23.37
N ALA A 193 -16.80 32.43 -22.31
CA ALA A 193 -17.84 32.31 -21.30
C ALA A 193 -18.08 33.65 -20.56
N ARG A 194 -17.01 34.37 -20.20
CA ARG A 194 -17.10 35.71 -19.58
C ARG A 194 -17.80 36.72 -20.48
N ARG A 195 -17.49 36.73 -21.78
CA ARG A 195 -18.16 37.61 -22.75
C ARG A 195 -19.65 37.29 -22.86
N LYS A 196 -20.02 36.01 -22.97
CA LYS A 196 -21.42 35.58 -23.00
C LYS A 196 -22.17 36.00 -21.74
N LEU A 197 -21.56 35.85 -20.57
CA LEU A 197 -22.13 36.32 -19.31
C LEU A 197 -22.32 37.84 -19.30
N GLN A 198 -21.32 38.60 -19.75
CA GLN A 198 -21.40 40.05 -19.84
C GLN A 198 -22.54 40.52 -20.76
N GLU A 199 -22.77 39.83 -21.88
CA GLU A 199 -23.88 40.12 -22.78
C GLU A 199 -25.24 39.82 -22.12
N ALA A 200 -25.36 38.69 -21.42
CA ALA A 200 -26.59 38.32 -20.72
C ALA A 200 -26.95 39.28 -19.57
N LEU A 201 -25.95 39.89 -18.92
CA LEU A 201 -26.14 40.85 -17.82
C LEU A 201 -26.43 42.29 -18.30
N LYS A 202 -26.35 42.57 -19.61
CA LYS A 202 -26.71 43.88 -20.19
C LYS A 202 -28.21 44.01 -20.47
N VAL A 203 -28.99 42.98 -20.17
CA VAL A 203 -30.46 42.93 -20.24
C VAL A 203 -31.02 43.30 -18.87
#